data_AF-A0A1C5Z9I3-F1
#
_entry.id   AF-A0A1C5Z9I3-F1
#
_cell.length_a   1.000
_cell.length_b   1.000
_cell.length_c   1.000
_cell.angle_alpha   90.00
_cell.angle_beta   90.00
_cell.angle_gamma   90.00
#
_symmetry.space_group_name_H-M   'P 1'
#
loop_
_entity.id
_entity.type
_entity.pdbx_description
1 polymer ?
#
loop_
_entity_poly.entity_id
_entity_poly.type
_entity_poly.pdbx_seq_one_letter_code
_entity_poly.pdbx_strand_id
1 'polypeptide(L)' 'MASIQKKNNKYCVVYYCKDIEGKRKQKWETYDTKNEAKIRKAEIELKEKKAVLSYRTVRRCRI' A
#
# COMPACT_ATOMS: atom_id res chain seq x y z
N MET A 1 -0.62 4.35 -3.21
CA MET A 1 0.40 3.93 -4.19
C MET A 1 1.71 3.70 -3.45
N ALA A 2 2.38 2.58 -3.69
CA ALA A 2 3.59 2.17 -2.96
C ALA A 2 4.86 2.40 -3.80
N SER A 3 5.98 2.74 -3.14
CA SER A 3 7.27 3.03 -3.78
C SER A 3 8.38 2.16 -3.19
N ILE A 4 9.35 1.77 -4.02
CA ILE A 4 10.52 1.01 -3.60
C ILE A 4 11.72 1.94 -3.63
N GLN A 5 12.39 2.09 -2.50
CA GLN A 5 13.61 2.86 -2.33
C GLN A 5 14.77 1.89 -2.08
N LYS A 6 15.94 2.15 -2.66
CA LYS A 6 17.16 1.36 -2.38
C LYS A 6 18.07 2.20 -1.50
N LYS A 7 18.44 1.69 -0.33
CA LYS A 7 19.45 2.30 0.56
C LYS A 7 20.41 1.22 1.05
N ASN A 8 21.72 1.45 0.88
CA ASN A 8 22.79 0.61 1.41
C ASN A 8 22.58 -0.90 1.15
N ASN A 9 22.36 -1.27 -0.12
CA ASN A 9 22.03 -2.62 -0.58
C ASN A 9 20.70 -3.24 -0.13
N LYS A 10 19.91 -2.57 0.72
CA LYS A 10 18.57 -3.01 1.12
C LYS A 10 17.48 -2.31 0.32
N TYR A 11 16.32 -2.96 0.22
CA TYR A 11 15.13 -2.45 -0.45
C TYR A 11 14.07 -2.05 0.58
N CYS A 12 13.67 -0.79 0.59
CA CYS A 12 12.61 -0.29 1.45
C CYS A 12 11.34 -0.09 0.63
N VAL A 13 10.25 -0.72 1.04
CA VAL A 13 8.91 -0.45 0.50
C VAL A 13 8.25 0.60 1.39
N VAL A 14 7.92 1.74 0.80
CA VAL A 14 7.25 2.86 1.46
C VAL A 14 5.84 2.99 0.91
N TYR A 15 4.84 3.00 1.81
CA TYR A 15 3.44 3.14 1.43
C TYR A 15 2.64 3.88 2.50
N TYR A 16 1.45 4.34 2.10
CA TYR A 16 0.54 5.05 2.99
C TYR A 16 -0.59 4.12 3.45
N CYS A 17 -0.82 4.06 4.76
CA CYS A 17 -2.02 3.47 5.34
C CYS A 17 -3.00 4.58 5.71
N LYS A 18 -4.30 4.33 5.47
CA LYS A 18 -5.38 5.12 6.04
C LYS A 18 -5.81 4.45 7.35
N ASP A 19 -5.70 5.17 8.45
CA ASP A 19 -6.28 4.76 9.72
C ASP A 19 -7.81 4.94 9.71
N ILE A 20 -8.46 4.37 10.72
CA ILE A 20 -9.91 4.44 10.94
C ILE A 20 -10.37 5.91 11.13
N GLU A 21 -9.50 6.74 11.71
CA GLU A 21 -9.67 8.18 11.88
C GLU A 21 -9.40 9.01 10.60
N GLY A 22 -9.10 8.38 9.46
CA GLY A 22 -8.84 9.06 8.20
C GLY A 22 -7.46 9.72 8.07
N LYS A 23 -6.64 9.70 9.13
CA LYS A 23 -5.24 10.14 9.08
C LYS A 23 -4.41 9.19 8.21
N ARG A 24 -3.54 9.78 7.38
CA ARG A 24 -2.59 9.05 6.52
C ARG A 24 -1.29 8.89 7.28
N LYS A 25 -0.90 7.65 7.58
CA LYS A 25 0.41 7.33 8.16
C LYS A 25 1.28 6.65 7.13
N GLN A 26 2.56 6.98 7.12
CA GLN A 26 3.54 6.33 6.26
C GLN A 26 4.11 5.10 6.98
N LYS A 27 4.16 3.97 6.28
CA LYS A 27 4.80 2.74 6.75
C LYS A 27 6.00 2.40 5.89
N TRP A 28 7.03 1.91 6.55
CA TRP A 28 8.32 1.57 5.96
C TRP A 28 8.60 0.11 6.30
N GLU A 29 8.80 -0.71 5.28
CA GLU A 29 9.21 -2.11 5.42
C GLU A 29 10.53 -2.31 4.68
N THR A 30 11.53 -2.89 5.34
CA THR A 30 12.84 -3.16 4.76
C THR A 30 12.95 -4.63 4.37
N TYR A 31 13.47 -4.91 3.18
CA TYR A 31 13.70 -6.23 2.63
C TYR A 31 15.11 -6.33 2.08
N ASP A 32 15.69 -7.52 2.13
CA ASP A 32 17.04 -7.77 1.62
C ASP A 32 17.02 -8.05 0.11
N THR A 33 15.96 -8.69 -0.41
CA THR A 33 15.86 -8.99 -1.86
C THR A 33 14.91 -8.05 -2.61
N LYS A 34 15.24 -7.80 -3.89
CA LYS A 34 14.39 -7.00 -4.79
C LYS A 34 13.05 -7.68 -5.10
N ASN A 35 13.04 -9.01 -5.12
CA ASN A 35 11.87 -9.80 -5.47
C ASN A 35 10.81 -9.72 -4.38
N GLU A 36 11.20 -9.84 -3.11
CA GLU A 36 10.30 -9.65 -1.97
C GLU A 36 9.69 -8.24 -1.97
N ALA A 37 10.51 -7.20 -2.17
CA ALA A 37 10.04 -5.83 -2.25
C ALA A 37 9.02 -5.62 -3.40
N LYS A 38 9.21 -6.28 -4.54
CA LYS A 38 8.24 -6.26 -5.67
C LYS A 38 6.94 -6.96 -5.33
N ILE A 39 6.99 -8.15 -4.74
CA ILE A 39 5.81 -8.92 -4.34
C ILE A 39 4.98 -8.08 -3.36
N ARG A 40 5.62 -7.54 -2.32
CA ARG A 40 4.97 -6.70 -1.30
C ARG A 40 4.34 -5.44 -1.89
N LYS A 41 5.04 -4.76 -2.81
CA LYS A 41 4.47 -3.62 -3.54
C LYS A 41 3.17 -4.00 -4.27
N ALA A 42 3.17 -5.12 -4.98
CA ALA A 42 2.00 -5.58 -5.74
C ALA A 42 0.81 -5.93 -4.82
N GLU A 43 1.06 -6.58 -3.67
CA GLU A 43 0.03 -6.87 -2.67
C GLU A 43 -0.61 -5.59 -2.13
N ILE A 44 0.20 -4.57 -1.84
CA ILE A 44 -0.28 -3.27 -1.34
C ILE A 44 -1.15 -2.58 -2.39
N GLU A 45 -0.71 -2.54 -3.66
CA GLU A 45 -1.47 -1.94 -4.75
C GLU A 45 -2.81 -2.67 -5.00
N LEU A 46 -2.81 -4.00 -4.91
CA LEU A 46 -4.04 -4.79 -5.00
C LEU A 46 -4.98 -4.48 -3.84
N LYS A 47 -4.46 -4.38 -2.62
CA LYS A 47 -5.25 -4.05 -1.43
C LYS A 47 -5.86 -2.65 -1.53
N GLU A 48 -5.11 -1.67 -2.03
CA GLU A 48 -5.65 -0.32 -2.29
C GLU A 48 -6.76 -0.34 -3.35
N LYS A 49 -6.60 -1.09 -4.45
CA LYS A 49 -7.65 -1.23 -5.49
C LYS A 49 -8.92 -1.89 -4.94
N LYS A 50 -8.78 -2.97 -4.17
CA LYS A 50 -9.92 -3.65 -3.51
C LYS A 50 -10.65 -2.72 -2.54
N ALA A 51 -9.89 -1.95 -1.76
CA ALA A 51 -10.47 -0.97 -0.86
C ALA A 51 -11.28 0.08 -1.65
N VAL A 52 -10.73 0.65 -2.73
CA VAL A 52 -11.44 1.60 -3.61
C VAL A 52 -12.74 1.02 -4.17
N LEU A 53 -12.75 -0.25 -4.60
CA LEU A 53 -13.96 -0.92 -5.08
C LEU A 53 -15.03 -1.04 -3.98
N SER A 54 -14.64 -1.40 -2.76
CA SER A 54 -15.53 -1.49 -1.61
C SER A 54 -16.18 -0.15 -1.26
N TYR A 55 -15.44 0.95 -1.21
CA TYR A 55 -16.04 2.26 -0.92
C TYR A 55 -16.94 2.78 -2.05
N ARG A 56 -16.75 2.29 -3.28
CA ARG A 56 -17.51 2.72 -4.46
C ARG A 56 -18.87 2.03 -4.57
N THR A 57 -18.98 0.76 -4.15
CA THR A 57 -20.27 0.05 -4.12
C THR A 57 -21.20 0.58 -3.03
N VAL A 58 -20.68 0.90 -1.84
CA VAL A 58 -21.49 1.45 -0.73
C VAL A 58 -22.08 2.83 -1.08
N ARG A 59 -21.36 3.65 -1.86
CA ARG A 59 -21.88 4.95 -2.33
C ARG A 59 -22.94 4.84 -3.43
N ARG A 60 -23.06 3.70 -4.11
CA ARG A 60 -24.06 3.49 -5.17
C ARG A 60 -25.35 2.84 -4.66
N CYS A 61 -25.33 2.26 -3.45
CA CYS A 61 -26.51 1.69 -2.78
C CYS A 61 -27.20 2.67 -1.81
N ARG A 62 -26.89 3.97 -1.92
CA ARG A 62 -27.53 5.05 -1.16
C ARG A 62 -28.22 6.02 -2.12
N ILE A 63 -29.10 5.49 -2.94
CA ILE A 63 -30.21 6.15 -3.65
C ILE A 63 -31.40 5.21 -3.49
#